data_AF-A0A1Q8VB43-F1
#
_entry.id   AF-A0A1Q8VB43-F1
#
_cell.length_a   1.000
_cell.length_b   1.000
_cell.length_c   1.000
_cell.angle_alpha   90.00
_cell.angle_beta   90.00
_cell.angle_gamma   90.00
#
_symmetry.space_group_name_H-M   'P 1'
#
loop_
_entity.id
_entity.type
_entity.pdbx_description
1 polymer ?
#
loop_
_entity_poly.entity_id
_entity_poly.type
_entity_poly.pdbx_seq_one_letter_code
_entity_poly.pdbx_strand_id
1 'polypeptide(L)' 'MTDKHQKEQTKRLRFYKAALDLIRNSRITPETIVKEDDQHVLLHRFYGITKDGTYFCVQIKEDKRSDRRDFMSTFERHPR' A
#
# COMPACT_ATOMS: atom_id res chain seq x y z
N MET A 1 -20.57 16.44 -10.02
CA MET A 1 -19.15 16.29 -10.38
C MET A 1 -18.35 16.57 -9.12
N THR A 2 -17.78 15.53 -8.51
CA THR A 2 -17.37 15.58 -7.09
C THR A 2 -15.86 15.81 -6.97
N ASP A 3 -15.49 17.09 -6.86
CA ASP A 3 -14.11 17.63 -6.76
C ASP A 3 -13.28 17.14 -5.57
N LYS A 4 -13.85 16.36 -4.65
CA LYS A 4 -13.14 15.81 -3.48
C LYS A 4 -12.04 14.80 -3.86
N HIS A 5 -12.11 14.17 -5.03
CA HIS A 5 -11.17 13.11 -5.44
C HIS A 5 -9.79 13.63 -5.86
N GLN A 6 -9.67 14.81 -6.48
CA GLN A 6 -8.37 15.23 -7.03
C GLN A 6 -7.34 15.51 -5.94
N LYS A 7 -7.73 16.18 -4.85
CA LYS A 7 -6.80 16.52 -3.76
C LYS A 7 -6.27 15.27 -3.04
N GLU A 8 -7.12 14.27 -2.85
CA GLU A 8 -6.72 12.97 -2.31
C GLU A 8 -5.89 12.15 -3.30
N GLN A 9 -6.24 12.19 -4.59
CA GLN A 9 -5.43 11.56 -5.65
C GLN A 9 -4.04 12.17 -5.74
N THR A 10 -3.90 13.49 -5.68
CA THR A 10 -2.60 14.18 -5.70
C THR A 10 -1.78 13.84 -4.45
N LYS A 11 -2.41 13.74 -3.27
CA LYS A 11 -1.74 13.28 -2.04
C LYS A 11 -1.29 11.81 -2.15
N ARG A 12 -2.11 10.92 -2.72
CA ARG A 12 -1.73 9.52 -2.97
C ARG A 12 -0.62 9.40 -4.02
N LEU A 13 -0.63 10.24 -5.04
CA LEU A 13 0.44 10.36 -6.05
C LEU A 13 1.76 10.81 -5.45
N ARG A 14 1.76 11.64 -4.39
CA ARG A 14 2.98 12.07 -3.71
C ARG A 14 3.80 10.89 -3.20
N PHE A 15 3.13 9.87 -2.67
CA PHE A 15 3.78 8.65 -2.16
C PHE A 15 3.95 7.57 -3.22
N TYR A 16 3.41 7.74 -4.44
CA TYR A 16 3.48 6.70 -5.47
C TYR A 16 4.91 6.34 -5.85
N LYS A 17 5.78 7.34 -6.01
CA LYS A 17 7.21 7.10 -6.29
C LYS A 17 7.89 6.37 -5.13
N ALA A 18 7.62 6.78 -3.89
CA ALA A 18 8.17 6.14 -2.69
C ALA A 18 7.63 4.71 -2.51
N ALA A 19 6.37 4.46 -2.87
CA ALA A 19 5.73 3.16 -2.84
C ALA A 19 6.36 2.20 -3.85
N LEU A 20 6.58 2.64 -5.09
CA LEU A 20 7.26 1.84 -6.11
C LEU A 20 8.70 1.52 -5.69
N ASP A 21 9.42 2.50 -5.16
CA ASP A 21 10.78 2.30 -4.65
C ASP A 21 10.81 1.30 -3.49
N LEU A 22 9.87 1.44 -2.54
CA LEU A 22 9.68 0.51 -1.44
C LEU A 22 9.37 -0.90 -1.97
N ILE A 23 8.40 -1.08 -2.86
CA ILE A 23 8.06 -2.41 -3.38
C ILE A 23 9.24 -3.04 -4.12
N ARG A 24 10.00 -2.24 -4.88
CA ARG A 24 11.10 -2.73 -5.73
C ARG A 24 12.36 -3.07 -4.93
N ASN A 25 12.67 -2.28 -3.91
CA ASN A 25 13.90 -2.42 -3.12
C ASN A 25 13.68 -3.13 -1.77
N SER A 26 12.43 -3.20 -1.30
CA SER A 26 12.12 -3.88 -0.04
C SER A 26 12.30 -5.38 -0.19
N ARG A 27 13.29 -5.89 0.54
CA ARG A 27 13.38 -7.31 0.90
C ARG A 27 12.65 -7.60 2.21
N ILE A 28 12.03 -6.58 2.81
CA ILE A 28 11.26 -6.71 4.05
C ILE A 28 9.97 -7.44 3.73
N THR A 29 9.67 -8.45 4.54
CA THR A 29 8.43 -9.22 4.42
C THR A 29 7.27 -8.29 4.78
N PRO A 30 6.30 -8.06 3.88
CA PRO A 30 5.14 -7.25 4.21
C PRO A 30 4.35 -7.90 5.34
N GLU A 31 3.61 -7.09 6.09
CA GLU A 31 2.58 -7.60 6.98
C GLU A 31 1.44 -8.13 6.12
N THR A 32 1.32 -9.46 6.03
CA THR A 32 0.26 -10.11 5.27
C THR A 32 -0.93 -10.36 6.17
N ILE A 33 -2.06 -9.72 5.85
CA ILE A 33 -3.32 -9.93 6.55
C ILE A 33 -4.23 -10.74 5.64
N VAL A 34 -4.66 -11.89 6.13
CA VAL A 34 -5.70 -12.69 5.47
C VAL A 34 -7.04 -12.11 5.87
N LYS A 35 -7.91 -11.79 4.90
CA LYS A 35 -9.28 -11.43 5.23
C LYS A 35 -10.02 -12.68 5.70
N GLU A 36 -10.64 -12.63 6.89
CA GLU A 36 -11.44 -13.74 7.42
C GLU A 36 -12.61 -14.11 6.50
N ASP A 37 -13.24 -13.09 5.89
CA ASP A 37 -14.34 -13.28 4.92
C ASP A 37 -13.91 -13.95 3.61
N ASP A 38 -12.64 -13.85 3.24
CA ASP A 38 -12.17 -14.28 1.93
C ASP A 38 -10.72 -14.77 2.03
N GLN A 39 -10.55 -16.03 2.42
CA GLN A 39 -9.25 -16.67 2.66
C GLN A 39 -8.34 -16.71 1.42
N HIS A 40 -8.91 -16.44 0.24
CA HIS A 40 -8.18 -16.34 -1.02
C HIS A 40 -7.59 -14.94 -1.24
N VAL A 41 -7.99 -13.95 -0.44
CA VAL A 41 -7.49 -12.58 -0.53
C VAL A 41 -6.49 -12.33 0.59
N LEU A 42 -5.26 -12.04 0.18
CA LEU A 42 -4.21 -11.53 1.04
C LEU A 42 -4.11 -10.01 0.88
N LEU A 43 -3.93 -9.31 1.99
CA LEU A 43 -3.61 -7.90 2.00
C LEU A 43 -2.18 -7.74 2.52
N HIS A 44 -1.25 -7.50 1.62
CA HIS A 44 0.14 -7.20 1.94
C HIS A 44 0.28 -5.73 2.26
N ARG A 45 0.68 -5.41 3.49
CA ARG A 45 0.98 -4.06 3.94
C ARG A 45 2.48 -3.89 4.07
N PHE A 46 3.03 -3.01 3.24
CA PHE A 46 4.42 -2.61 3.29
C PHE A 46 4.51 -1.30 4.06
N TYR A 47 5.31 -1.28 5.11
CA TYR A 47 5.61 -0.08 5.88
C TYR A 47 6.94 0.48 5.43
N GLY A 48 6.97 1.78 5.16
CA GLY A 48 8.16 2.49 4.75
C GLY A 48 8.25 3.82 5.47
N ILE A 49 9.46 4.37 5.49
CA ILE A 49 9.75 5.70 6.02
C ILE A 49 10.36 6.48 4.88
N THR A 50 9.81 7.66 4.56
CA THR A 50 10.44 8.55 3.58
C THR A 50 11.72 9.15 4.15
N LYS A 51 12.58 9.69 3.29
CA LYS A 51 13.79 10.41 3.75
C LYS A 51 13.48 11.54 4.74
N ASP A 52 12.29 12.12 4.63
CA ASP A 52 11.80 13.19 5.51
C ASP A 52 11.27 12.67 6.86
N GLY A 53 11.41 11.35 7.14
CA GLY A 53 10.93 10.73 8.38
C GLY A 53 9.42 10.46 8.41
N THR A 54 8.72 10.60 7.28
CA THR A 54 7.27 10.35 7.23
C THR A 54 7.00 8.87 7.03
N TYR A 55 6.28 8.26 7.98
CA TYR A 55 5.84 6.88 7.87
C TYR A 55 4.67 6.74 6.91
N PHE A 56 4.80 5.84 5.95
CA PHE A 56 3.76 5.50 4.99
C PHE A 56 3.57 4.00 4.89
N CYS A 57 2.35 3.61 4.55
CA CYS A 57 1.96 2.24 4.33
C CYS A 57 1.45 2.08 2.91
N VAL A 58 1.96 1.07 2.21
CA VAL A 58 1.48 0.64 0.90
C VAL A 58 0.69 -0.64 1.08
N GLN A 59 -0.54 -0.66 0.59
CA GLN A 59 -1.39 -1.84 0.64
C GLN A 59 -1.52 -2.44 -0.76
N ILE A 60 -1.19 -3.72 -0.88
CA ILE A 60 -1.34 -4.53 -2.07
C ILE A 60 -2.32 -5.66 -1.75
N LYS A 61 -3.32 -5.85 -2.59
CA LYS A 61 -4.22 -7.00 -2.52
C LYS A 61 -3.63 -8.08 -3.43
N GLU A 62 -3.45 -9.27 -2.90
CA GLU A 62 -3.09 -10.44 -3.67
C GLU A 62 -4.25 -11.45 -3.63
N ASP A 63 -4.63 -11.91 -4.81
CA ASP A 63 -5.59 -12.99 -4.97
C ASP A 63 -4.84 -14.31 -5.17
N LYS A 64 -4.92 -15.20 -4.18
CA LYS A 64 -4.26 -16.52 -4.20
C LYS A 64 -4.73 -17.42 -5.33
N ARG A 65 -5.94 -17.23 -5.88
CA ARG A 65 -6.47 -18.09 -6.94
C ARG A 65 -5.82 -17.79 -8.28
N SER A 66 -5.48 -16.53 -8.52
CA SER A 66 -4.90 -16.07 -9.78
C SER A 66 -3.44 -15.62 -9.66
N ASP A 67 -2.87 -15.63 -8.45
CA ASP A 67 -1.59 -15.00 -8.09
C ASP A 67 -1.52 -13.52 -8.53
N ARG A 68 -2.70 -12.89 -8.67
CA ARG A 68 -2.81 -11.52 -9.16
C ARG A 68 -2.62 -10.57 -7.99
N ARG A 69 -1.64 -9.67 -8.14
CA ARG A 69 -1.35 -8.61 -7.17
C ARG A 69 -1.83 -7.27 -7.70
N ASP A 70 -2.82 -6.70 -7.05
CA ASP A 70 -3.36 -5.37 -7.35
C ASP A 70 -2.90 -4.36 -6.30
N PHE A 71 -2.29 -3.27 -6.76
CA PHE A 71 -1.96 -2.14 -5.91
C PHE A 71 -3.23 -1.43 -5.46
N MET A 72 -3.52 -1.43 -4.16
CA MET A 72 -4.77 -0.89 -3.63
C MET A 72 -4.66 0.59 -3.31
N SER A 73 -3.75 0.93 -2.39
CA SER A 73 -3.63 2.30 -1.88
C SER A 73 -2.30 2.51 -1.19
N THR A 74 -1.84 3.76 -1.16
CA THR A 74 -0.74 4.21 -0.30
C THR A 74 -1.22 5.37 0.54
N PHE A 75 -0.94 5.32 1.84
CA PHE A 75 -1.37 6.33 2.78
C PHE A 75 -0.35 6.51 3.91
N GLU A 76 -0.31 7.71 4.48
CA GLU A 76 0.51 7.99 5.66
C GLU A 76 -0.04 7.19 6.85
N ARG A 77 0.82 6.42 7.51
CA ARG A 77 0.44 5.61 8.67
C ARG A 77 1.62 5.54 9.61
N HIS A 78 1.44 6.11 10.79
CA HIS A 78 2.45 6.01 11.84
C HIS A 78 2.34 4.62 12.49
N PRO A 79 3.47 3.96 12.81
CA PRO A 79 3.44 2.78 13.66
C PRO A 79 2.84 3.19 15.02
N ARG A 80 1.85 2.42 15.48
CA ARG A 80 1.28 2.58 16.83
C ARG A 80 2.18 1.87 17.84
#